data_AF-A0AAV5R3Z2-F1
#
_entry.id   AF-A0AAV5R3Z2-F1
#
_cell.length_a   1.000
_cell.length_b   1.000
_cell.length_c   1.000
_cell.angle_alpha   90.00
_cell.angle_beta   90.00
_cell.angle_gamma   90.00
#
_symmetry.space_group_name_H-M   'P 1'
#
loop_
_entity.id
_entity.type
_entity.pdbx_description
1 polymer ?
#
loop_
_entity_poly.entity_id
_entity_poly.type
_entity_poly.pdbx_seq_one_letter_code
_entity_poly.pdbx_strand_id
1 'polypeptide(L)'
;MSTNSYAKKIVSVLQQFPADTVKHYASFKYTQIERFCNIGGIQVPKEVKDEKAIQDKKQQVIIKLDPAKLKRMIFSETDEKPNYQNNLFNEDILKQQYKSLKNIHDNKWSKYYTISNKLIEPKGNPNYYNRLLGDVTKGGQKKEGIFTAFKTIITGRY
;
A
#
# COMPACT_ATOMS: atom_id res chain seq x y z
N MET A 1 -20.76 -19.25 -6.17
CA MET A 1 -21.31 -18.06 -6.87
C MET A 1 -20.24 -17.56 -7.83
N SER A 2 -20.56 -16.83 -8.91
CA SER A 2 -19.52 -16.38 -9.85
C SER A 2 -18.46 -15.52 -9.14
N THR A 3 -17.18 -15.80 -9.35
CA THR A 3 -16.00 -15.04 -8.85
C THR A 3 -16.15 -13.53 -9.06
N ASN A 4 -16.88 -13.14 -10.11
CA ASN A 4 -17.26 -11.76 -10.44
C ASN A 4 -18.04 -11.04 -9.33
N SER A 5 -18.80 -11.76 -8.48
CA SER A 5 -19.61 -11.16 -7.42
C SER A 5 -18.75 -10.56 -6.30
N TYR A 6 -17.74 -11.30 -5.83
CA TYR A 6 -16.86 -10.83 -4.77
C TYR A 6 -15.87 -9.76 -5.25
N ALA A 7 -15.36 -9.88 -6.48
CA ALA A 7 -14.52 -8.84 -7.08
C ALA A 7 -15.22 -7.46 -7.10
N LYS A 8 -16.51 -7.41 -7.48
CA LYS A 8 -17.31 -6.17 -7.43
C LYS A 8 -17.43 -5.60 -6.02
N LYS A 9 -17.69 -6.45 -5.02
CA LYS A 9 -17.78 -6.03 -3.60
C LYS A 9 -16.45 -5.53 -3.07
N ILE A 10 -15.34 -6.16 -3.46
CA ILE A 10 -13.99 -5.71 -3.11
C ILE A 10 -13.73 -4.32 -3.69
N VAL A 11 -14.01 -4.12 -4.98
CA VAL A 11 -13.85 -2.81 -5.64
C VAL A 11 -14.69 -1.74 -4.95
N SER A 12 -15.94 -2.03 -4.57
CA SER A 12 -16.80 -1.04 -3.91
C SER A 12 -16.24 -0.61 -2.55
N VAL A 13 -15.66 -1.54 -1.78
CA VAL A 13 -15.01 -1.22 -0.49
C VAL A 13 -13.74 -0.42 -0.72
N LEU A 14 -12.90 -0.81 -1.68
CA LEU A 14 -11.65 -0.10 -1.98
C LEU A 14 -11.89 1.33 -2.48
N GLN A 15 -13.00 1.60 -3.17
CA GLN A 15 -13.36 2.96 -3.58
C GLN A 15 -13.59 3.90 -2.40
N GLN A 16 -14.05 3.38 -1.26
CA GLN A 16 -14.29 4.12 -0.03
C GLN A 16 -13.00 4.40 0.76
N PHE A 17 -11.88 3.72 0.44
CA PHE A 17 -10.62 3.93 1.14
C PHE A 17 -10.07 5.32 0.80
N PRO A 18 -9.34 5.97 1.73
CA PRO A 18 -8.60 7.17 1.39
C PRO A 18 -7.48 6.85 0.39
N ALA A 19 -7.06 7.86 -0.38
CA ALA A 19 -5.82 7.76 -1.13
C ALA A 19 -4.62 7.73 -0.16
N ASP A 20 -3.49 7.16 -0.59
CA ASP A 20 -2.31 7.08 0.26
C ASP A 20 -1.75 8.48 0.55
N THR A 21 -1.43 8.72 1.81
CA THR A 21 -0.87 10.00 2.27
C THR A 21 0.54 10.21 1.76
N VAL A 22 1.34 9.13 1.69
CA VAL A 22 2.70 9.17 1.16
C VAL A 22 2.67 8.84 -0.32
N LYS A 23 2.92 9.85 -1.16
CA LYS A 23 2.89 9.73 -2.62
C LYS A 23 4.14 9.01 -3.15
N HIS A 24 4.12 7.68 -3.11
CA HIS A 24 5.15 6.82 -3.71
C HIS A 24 4.84 6.50 -5.18
N TYR A 25 5.66 5.64 -5.81
CA TYR A 25 5.47 5.15 -7.19
C TYR A 25 4.25 4.25 -7.37
N ALA A 26 3.63 3.82 -6.28
CA ALA A 26 2.45 2.98 -6.30
C ALA A 26 1.51 3.41 -5.17
N SER A 27 0.21 3.30 -5.41
CA SER A 27 -0.81 3.52 -4.40
C SER A 27 -1.60 2.24 -4.16
N PHE A 28 -1.72 1.85 -2.89
CA PHE A 28 -2.47 0.67 -2.49
C PHE A 28 -3.89 0.71 -3.03
N LYS A 29 -4.63 1.81 -2.79
CA LYS A 29 -6.01 1.96 -3.23
C LYS A 29 -6.16 1.71 -4.74
N TYR A 30 -5.43 2.48 -5.54
CA TYR A 30 -5.59 2.46 -6.99
C TYR A 30 -5.09 1.15 -7.61
N THR A 31 -3.94 0.63 -7.14
CA THR A 31 -3.39 -0.64 -7.62
C THR A 31 -4.31 -1.82 -7.29
N GLN A 32 -4.92 -1.85 -6.09
CA GLN A 32 -5.86 -2.92 -5.76
C GLN A 32 -7.17 -2.79 -6.56
N ILE A 33 -7.70 -1.58 -6.77
CA ILE A 33 -8.90 -1.39 -7.61
C ILE A 33 -8.65 -1.93 -9.02
N GLU A 34 -7.54 -1.53 -9.65
CA GLU A 34 -7.19 -2.03 -10.98
C GLU A 34 -7.11 -3.56 -11.00
N ARG A 35 -6.41 -4.15 -10.02
CA ARG A 35 -6.26 -5.60 -9.89
C ARG A 35 -7.61 -6.32 -9.86
N PHE A 36 -8.52 -5.91 -8.99
CA PHE A 36 -9.81 -6.58 -8.84
C PHE A 36 -10.82 -6.23 -9.96
N CYS A 37 -10.68 -5.08 -10.61
CA CYS A 37 -11.38 -4.81 -11.85
C CYS A 37 -10.96 -5.79 -12.95
N ASN A 38 -9.66 -6.02 -13.13
CA ASN A 38 -9.14 -6.97 -14.11
C ASN A 38 -9.60 -8.40 -13.82
N ILE A 39 -9.57 -8.83 -12.55
CA ILE A 39 -10.03 -10.17 -12.13
C ILE A 39 -11.53 -10.35 -12.36
N GLY A 40 -12.33 -9.33 -12.07
CA GLY A 40 -13.80 -9.39 -12.19
C GLY A 40 -14.35 -9.04 -13.57
N GLY A 41 -13.49 -8.75 -14.56
CA GLY A 41 -13.91 -8.24 -15.86
C GLY A 41 -14.69 -6.91 -15.78
N ILE A 42 -14.39 -6.08 -14.78
CA ILE A 42 -15.07 -4.80 -14.52
C ILE A 42 -14.29 -3.68 -15.20
N GLN A 43 -15.00 -2.69 -15.73
CA GLN A 43 -14.33 -1.49 -16.26
C GLN A 43 -13.57 -0.76 -15.16
N VAL A 44 -12.28 -0.52 -15.38
CA VAL A 44 -11.43 0.24 -14.47
C VAL A 44 -11.87 1.71 -14.47
N PRO A 45 -12.16 2.32 -13.30
CA PRO A 45 -12.52 3.73 -13.19
C PRO A 45 -11.47 4.66 -13.80
N LYS A 46 -11.91 5.80 -14.36
CA LYS A 46 -11.03 6.78 -15.02
C LYS A 46 -9.92 7.28 -14.09
N GLU A 47 -10.28 7.62 -12.84
CA GLU A 47 -9.33 8.09 -11.82
C GLU A 47 -8.16 7.13 -11.59
N VAL A 48 -8.43 5.83 -11.61
CA VAL A 48 -7.41 4.78 -11.43
C VAL A 48 -6.48 4.73 -12.64
N LYS A 49 -7.02 4.90 -13.85
CA LYS A 49 -6.23 4.94 -15.09
C LYS A 49 -5.32 6.17 -15.12
N ASP A 50 -5.85 7.32 -14.72
CA ASP A 50 -5.10 8.58 -14.69
C ASP A 50 -3.94 8.50 -13.69
N GLU A 51 -4.19 7.95 -12.49
CA GLU A 51 -3.14 7.73 -11.48
C GLU A 51 -2.06 6.77 -11.95
N LYS A 52 -2.44 5.67 -12.62
CA LYS A 52 -1.48 4.72 -13.19
C LYS A 52 -0.57 5.39 -14.23
N ALA A 53 -1.14 6.21 -15.11
CA ALA A 53 -0.36 6.94 -16.11
C ALA A 53 0.67 7.89 -15.46
N ILE A 54 0.35 8.49 -14.31
CA ILE A 54 1.28 9.30 -13.52
C ILE A 54 2.41 8.44 -12.93
N GLN A 55 2.08 7.25 -12.42
CA GLN A 55 3.06 6.31 -11.86
C GLN A 55 4.02 5.78 -12.91
N ASP A 56 3.50 5.36 -14.07
CA ASP A 56 4.30 4.84 -15.19
C ASP A 56 5.32 5.89 -15.68
N LYS A 57 4.89 7.15 -15.81
CA LYS A 57 5.78 8.28 -16.14
C LYS A 57 6.91 8.45 -15.12
N LYS A 58 6.62 8.31 -13.82
CA LYS A 58 7.63 8.43 -12.75
C LYS A 58 8.62 7.26 -12.74
N GLN A 59 8.17 6.04 -13.02
CA GLN A 59 9.04 4.85 -13.07
C GLN A 59 10.00 4.87 -14.26
N GLN A 60 9.54 5.34 -15.43
CA GLN A 60 10.39 5.48 -16.64
C GLN A 60 11.62 6.36 -16.41
N VAL A 61 11.56 7.31 -15.47
CA VAL A 61 12.67 8.21 -15.15
C VAL A 61 13.79 7.50 -14.36
N ILE A 62 13.49 6.39 -13.68
CA ILE A 62 14.41 5.76 -12.71
C ILE A 62 15.09 4.53 -13.30
N ILE A 63 14.43 3.83 -14.22
CA ILE A 63 14.91 2.56 -14.76
C ILE A 63 15.43 2.80 -16.18
N LYS A 64 16.75 3.06 -16.32
CA LYS A 64 17.47 2.95 -17.61
C LYS A 64 17.83 1.49 -17.93
N LEU A 65 16.93 0.55 -17.67
CA LEU A 65 17.19 -0.87 -17.81
C LEU A 65 16.08 -1.53 -18.64
N ASP A 66 16.46 -2.31 -19.62
CA ASP A 66 15.52 -3.01 -20.50
C ASP A 66 14.87 -4.19 -19.76
N PRO A 67 13.56 -4.11 -19.41
CA PRO A 67 12.88 -5.15 -18.65
C PRO A 67 12.78 -6.47 -19.44
N ALA A 68 12.80 -6.42 -20.78
CA ALA A 68 12.79 -7.64 -21.59
C ALA A 68 14.14 -8.37 -21.49
N LYS A 69 15.25 -7.63 -21.47
CA LYS A 69 16.60 -8.19 -21.30
C LYS A 69 16.77 -8.82 -19.91
N LEU A 70 16.32 -8.15 -18.85
CA LEU A 70 16.33 -8.70 -17.49
C LEU A 70 15.50 -9.98 -17.38
N LYS A 71 14.30 -9.98 -17.97
CA LYS A 71 13.42 -11.16 -17.93
C LYS A 71 14.06 -12.38 -18.59
N ARG A 72 14.75 -12.19 -19.72
CA ARG A 72 15.51 -13.26 -20.40
C ARG A 72 16.73 -13.73 -19.61
N MET A 73 17.36 -12.86 -18.83
CA MET A 73 18.49 -13.23 -17.97
C MET A 73 18.07 -14.00 -16.71
N ILE A 74 16.91 -13.68 -16.16
CA ILE A 74 16.44 -14.23 -14.88
C ILE A 74 15.61 -15.50 -15.08
N PHE A 75 14.87 -15.62 -16.18
CA PHE A 75 13.98 -16.75 -16.43
C PHE A 75 14.36 -17.45 -17.75
N SER A 76 14.75 -18.72 -17.67
CA SER A 76 14.86 -19.63 -18.82
C SER A 76 13.47 -19.93 -19.40
N GLU A 77 13.34 -19.89 -20.72
CA GLU A 77 12.05 -20.04 -21.44
C GLU A 77 11.38 -21.42 -21.28
N THR A 78 12.02 -22.35 -20.57
CA THR A 78 11.68 -23.78 -20.53
C THR A 78 10.81 -24.21 -19.35
N ASP A 79 10.59 -23.35 -18.35
CA ASP A 79 9.77 -23.75 -17.20
C ASP A 79 8.29 -23.50 -17.50
N GLU A 80 7.49 -24.57 -17.44
CA GLU A 80 6.03 -24.49 -17.49
C GLU A 80 5.56 -23.44 -16.48
N LYS A 81 4.97 -22.34 -16.98
CA LYS A 81 4.44 -21.27 -16.13
C LYS A 81 3.45 -21.90 -15.15
N PRO A 82 3.76 -22.01 -13.86
CA PRO A 82 2.83 -22.64 -12.94
C PRO A 82 1.57 -21.78 -12.95
N ASN A 83 0.41 -22.42 -13.02
CA ASN A 83 -0.87 -21.72 -13.12
C ASN A 83 -1.28 -21.16 -11.75
N TYR A 84 -0.49 -20.23 -11.24
CA TYR A 84 -0.72 -19.52 -9.98
C TYR A 84 -2.03 -18.72 -10.03
N GLN A 85 -2.44 -18.27 -11.21
CA GLN A 85 -3.60 -17.40 -11.38
C GLN A 85 -4.91 -18.09 -10.99
N ASN A 86 -5.11 -19.35 -11.35
CA ASN A 86 -6.34 -20.08 -11.05
C ASN A 86 -6.48 -20.41 -9.54
N ASN A 87 -5.36 -20.63 -8.84
CA ASN A 87 -5.38 -20.94 -7.41
C ASN A 87 -5.42 -19.70 -6.50
N LEU A 88 -4.85 -18.57 -6.93
CA LEU A 88 -4.81 -17.33 -6.13
C LEU A 88 -6.15 -16.58 -6.05
N PHE A 89 -7.06 -16.79 -7.01
CA PHE A 89 -8.32 -16.06 -7.14
C PHE A 89 -9.55 -16.98 -7.13
N ASN A 90 -9.50 -18.01 -6.29
CA ASN A 90 -10.69 -18.83 -6.02
C ASN A 90 -11.74 -18.04 -5.20
N GLU A 91 -12.98 -18.54 -5.17
CA GLU A 91 -14.10 -17.87 -4.50
C GLU A 91 -13.86 -17.66 -3.01
N ASP A 92 -13.28 -18.65 -2.33
CA ASP A 92 -13.02 -18.61 -0.89
C ASP A 92 -11.97 -17.56 -0.50
N ILE A 93 -10.90 -17.44 -1.29
CA ILE A 93 -9.86 -16.44 -1.12
C ILE A 93 -10.45 -15.06 -1.36
N LEU A 94 -11.23 -14.86 -2.43
CA LEU A 94 -11.88 -13.57 -2.71
C LEU A 94 -12.85 -13.19 -1.58
N LYS A 95 -13.61 -14.15 -1.06
CA LYS A 95 -14.49 -13.96 0.10
C LYS A 95 -13.70 -13.57 1.35
N GLN A 96 -12.57 -14.23 1.61
CA GLN A 96 -11.71 -13.91 2.75
C GLN A 96 -11.04 -12.54 2.59
N GLN A 97 -10.59 -12.18 1.39
CA GLN A 97 -10.04 -10.86 1.09
C GLN A 97 -11.08 -9.76 1.29
N TYR A 98 -12.30 -9.97 0.81
CA TYR A 98 -13.42 -9.07 1.06
C TYR A 98 -13.67 -8.87 2.56
N LYS A 99 -13.72 -9.97 3.34
CA LYS A 99 -13.88 -9.91 4.80
C LYS A 99 -12.76 -9.13 5.47
N SER A 100 -11.51 -9.35 5.06
CA SER A 100 -10.35 -8.63 5.61
C SER A 100 -10.39 -7.14 5.29
N LEU A 101 -10.68 -6.78 4.04
CA LEU A 101 -10.81 -5.37 3.63
C LEU A 101 -11.94 -4.67 4.37
N LYS A 102 -13.08 -5.34 4.55
CA LYS A 102 -14.19 -4.80 5.34
C LYS A 102 -13.81 -4.62 6.81
N ASN A 103 -13.10 -5.57 7.42
CA ASN A 103 -12.64 -5.41 8.80
C ASN A 103 -11.67 -4.22 8.97
N ILE A 104 -10.82 -3.96 7.98
CA ILE A 104 -9.91 -2.80 7.96
C ILE A 104 -10.74 -1.52 7.83
N HIS A 105 -11.64 -1.46 6.85
CA HIS A 105 -12.55 -0.33 6.63
C HIS A 105 -13.35 0.05 7.87
N ASP A 106 -13.94 -0.96 8.52
CA ASP A 106 -14.80 -0.78 9.68
C ASP A 106 -14.00 -0.53 10.97
N ASN A 107 -12.67 -0.42 10.87
CA ASN A 107 -11.74 -0.25 11.99
C ASN A 107 -11.98 -1.28 13.11
N LYS A 108 -12.38 -2.51 12.75
CA LYS A 108 -12.87 -3.53 13.69
C LYS A 108 -11.88 -3.77 14.84
N TRP A 109 -10.60 -3.84 14.52
CA TRP A 109 -9.54 -4.16 15.47
C TRP A 109 -9.04 -2.98 16.29
N SER A 110 -9.25 -1.74 15.82
CA SER A 110 -8.85 -0.53 16.54
C SER A 110 -9.47 -0.46 17.94
N LYS A 111 -10.71 -0.95 18.08
CA LYS A 111 -11.42 -1.02 19.36
C LYS A 111 -10.78 -1.97 20.38
N TYR A 112 -10.09 -3.02 19.92
CA TYR A 112 -9.47 -4.02 20.80
C TYR A 112 -8.06 -3.62 21.24
N TYR A 113 -7.41 -2.76 20.47
CA TYR A 113 -6.02 -2.35 20.69
C TYR A 113 -5.95 -0.82 20.75
N THR A 114 -6.59 -0.24 21.76
CA THR A 114 -6.54 1.21 21.98
C THR A 114 -5.09 1.63 22.19
N ILE A 115 -4.63 2.60 21.40
CA ILE A 115 -3.29 3.14 21.52
C ILE A 115 -3.24 3.97 22.80
N SER A 116 -2.65 3.41 23.86
CA SER A 116 -2.51 4.09 25.14
C SER A 116 -1.43 5.18 25.09
N ASN A 117 -1.52 6.16 25.99
CA ASN A 117 -0.51 7.21 26.14
C ASN A 117 0.89 6.64 26.39
N LYS A 118 1.01 5.45 27.00
CA LYS A 118 2.30 4.77 27.19
C LYS A 118 2.99 4.43 25.86
N LEU A 119 2.21 4.16 24.81
CA LEU A 119 2.73 3.91 23.47
C LEU A 119 2.99 5.22 22.73
N ILE A 120 2.11 6.22 22.84
CA ILE A 120 2.26 7.50 22.10
C ILE A 120 3.39 8.35 22.69
N GLU A 121 3.55 8.33 24.01
CA GLU A 121 4.47 9.15 24.79
C GLU A 121 5.35 8.25 25.69
N PRO A 122 6.32 7.53 25.10
CA PRO A 122 7.19 6.66 25.89
C PRO A 122 8.04 7.51 26.84
N LYS A 123 8.24 7.03 28.08
CA LYS A 123 8.93 7.77 29.17
C LYS A 123 10.31 8.33 28.81
N GLY A 124 11.03 7.69 27.87
CA GLY A 124 12.35 8.13 27.43
C GLY A 124 12.35 9.15 26.28
N ASN A 125 11.26 9.22 25.51
CA ASN A 125 11.10 10.17 24.40
C ASN A 125 9.62 10.43 24.09
N PRO A 126 8.96 11.32 24.85
CA PRO A 126 7.55 11.64 24.65
C PRO A 126 7.22 12.18 23.25
N ASN A 127 8.20 12.77 22.56
CA ASN A 127 8.02 13.38 21.24
C ASN A 127 8.25 12.41 20.07
N TYR A 128 8.66 11.16 20.35
CA TYR A 128 9.07 10.20 19.33
C TYR A 128 7.99 9.97 18.25
N TYR A 129 6.81 9.54 18.68
CA TYR A 129 5.73 9.23 17.75
C TYR A 129 5.09 10.48 17.16
N ASN A 130 5.03 11.59 17.90
CA ASN A 130 4.58 12.88 17.36
C ASN A 130 5.46 13.34 16.19
N ARG A 131 6.77 13.11 16.27
CA ARG A 131 7.68 13.33 15.14
C ARG A 131 7.39 12.36 14.00
N LEU A 132 7.40 11.05 14.25
CA LEU A 132 7.17 10.05 13.19
C LEU A 132 5.84 10.27 12.48
N LEU A 133 4.76 10.54 13.21
CA LEU A 133 3.45 10.88 12.66
C LEU A 133 3.51 12.20 11.89
N GLY A 134 4.22 13.20 12.40
CA GLY A 134 4.46 14.46 11.70
C GLY A 134 5.26 14.29 10.39
N ASP A 135 6.20 13.35 10.36
CA ASP A 135 6.99 13.03 9.18
C ASP A 135 6.10 12.28 8.17
N VAL A 136 5.38 11.24 8.61
CA VAL A 136 4.46 10.44 7.78
C VAL A 136 3.34 11.30 7.18
N THR A 137 2.70 12.15 7.98
CA THR A 137 1.63 13.05 7.51
C THR A 137 2.11 14.09 6.50
N LYS A 138 3.40 14.47 6.57
CA LYS A 138 4.05 15.37 5.59
C LYS A 138 4.79 14.61 4.49
N GLY A 139 4.49 13.33 4.28
CA GLY A 139 5.07 12.53 3.20
C GLY A 139 6.58 12.29 3.35
N GLY A 140 7.09 12.20 4.57
CA GLY A 140 8.51 11.99 4.88
C GLY A 140 9.42 13.20 4.65
N GLN A 141 8.86 14.39 4.41
CA GLN A 141 9.64 15.58 4.04
C GLN A 141 10.07 16.45 5.22
N LYS A 142 9.61 16.16 6.44
CA LYS A 142 9.95 16.95 7.62
C LYS A 142 11.34 16.54 8.12
N LYS A 143 12.34 17.38 7.83
CA LYS A 143 13.70 17.21 8.34
C LYS A 143 13.81 17.89 9.70
N GLU A 144 14.42 17.23 10.69
CA GLU A 144 14.80 17.91 11.93
C GLU A 144 15.81 19.02 11.61
N GLY A 145 15.72 20.15 12.32
CA GLY A 145 16.77 21.16 12.28
C GLY A 145 18.08 20.55 12.80
N ILE A 146 19.20 20.86 12.15
CA ILE A 146 20.53 20.29 12.44
C ILE A 146 20.87 20.39 13.94
N PHE A 147 20.46 21.48 14.60
CA PHE A 147 20.67 21.70 16.03
C PHE A 147 19.90 20.71 16.92
N THR A 148 18.66 20.38 16.57
CA THR A 148 17.82 19.41 17.30
C THR A 148 18.38 18.00 17.19
N ALA A 149 18.83 17.63 15.97
CA ALA A 149 19.48 16.35 15.74
C ALA A 149 20.81 16.25 16.51
N PHE A 150 21.59 17.32 16.54
CA PHE A 150 22.85 17.37 17.29
C PHE A 150 22.64 17.26 18.80
N LYS A 151 21.66 18.00 19.36
CA LYS A 151 21.28 17.88 20.77
C LYS A 151 20.89 16.44 21.12
N THR A 152 20.07 15.81 20.28
CA THR A 152 19.62 14.42 20.44
C THR A 152 20.78 13.43 20.55
N ILE A 153 21.78 13.55 19.67
CA ILE A 153 22.96 12.66 19.66
C ILE A 153 23.75 12.81 20.96
N ILE A 154 23.88 14.03 21.47
CA ILE A 154 24.69 14.32 22.67
C ILE A 154 23.96 13.89 23.95
N THR A 155 22.68 14.18 24.08
CA THR A 155 21.96 13.95 25.34
C THR A 155 21.50 12.51 25.50
N GLY A 156 21.51 11.69 24.44
CA GLY A 156 20.98 10.31 24.44
C GLY A 156 19.48 10.23 24.82
N ARG A 157 18.87 11.39 24.97
CA ARG A 157 17.49 11.68 25.35
C ARG A 157 17.03 12.78 24.40
N TYR A 158 15.80 12.64 23.95
CA TYR A 158 15.08 13.72 23.31
C TYR A 158 14.48 14.62 24.38
#